data_AF-A0A6N6KV87-F1
#
_entry.id   AF-A0A6N6KV87-F1
#
_cell.length_a   1.000
_cell.length_b   1.000
_cell.length_c   1.000
_cell.angle_alpha   90.00
_cell.angle_beta   90.00
_cell.angle_gamma   90.00
#
_symmetry.space_group_name_H-M   'P 1'
#
loop_
_entity.id
_entity.type
_entity.pdbx_description
1 polymer ?
#
loop_
_entity_poly.entity_id
_entity_poly.type
_entity_poly.pdbx_seq_one_letter_code
_entity_poly.pdbx_strand_id
1 'polypeptide(L)'
;MPISAIHASLSNTALLYFLAISLWGFWRFFRRQGVDSAYWGTLVIAELLILAQIALGIYMWTLGLRPARPTIHILYGVVLAMMIPGAYVYTSGRDARRDILVYGTATIIAVGLITRSAFTGAVPLP
;
A
#
# COMPACT_ATOMS: atom_id res chain seq x y z
N MET A 1 14.45 -6.74 18.36
CA MET A 1 13.58 -7.52 17.44
C MET A 1 14.30 -7.70 16.13
N PRO A 2 14.22 -8.86 15.45
CA PRO A 2 14.86 -9.04 14.15
C PRO A 2 14.22 -8.11 13.10
N ILE A 3 15.02 -7.63 12.16
CA ILE A 3 14.56 -6.70 11.11
C ILE A 3 13.42 -7.28 10.26
N SER A 4 13.43 -8.60 10.05
CA SER A 4 12.36 -9.33 9.37
C SER A 4 11.03 -9.27 10.12
N ALA A 5 11.03 -9.26 11.46
CA ALA A 5 9.82 -9.09 12.25
C ALA A 5 9.28 -7.66 12.15
N ILE A 6 10.16 -6.65 12.15
CA ILE A 6 9.75 -5.25 11.94
C ILE A 6 9.13 -5.09 10.55
N HIS A 7 9.75 -5.66 9.52
CA HIS A 7 9.23 -5.67 8.16
C HIS A 7 7.85 -6.35 8.08
N ALA A 8 7.67 -7.50 8.72
CA ALA A 8 6.37 -8.19 8.77
C ALA A 8 5.30 -7.40 9.53
N SER A 9 5.64 -6.83 10.69
CA SER A 9 4.72 -5.99 11.48
C SER A 9 4.28 -4.76 10.69
N LEU A 10 5.21 -4.08 10.01
CA LEU A 10 4.89 -2.92 9.18
C LEU A 10 4.02 -3.32 7.97
N SER A 11 4.20 -4.51 7.39
CA SER A 11 3.31 -5.03 6.35
C SER A 11 1.88 -5.23 6.87
N ASN A 12 1.72 -5.72 8.10
CA ASN A 12 0.40 -5.86 8.74
C ASN A 12 -0.24 -4.49 9.02
N THR A 13 0.57 -3.53 9.50
CA THR A 13 0.11 -2.14 9.69
C THR A 13 -0.37 -1.54 8.36
N ALA A 14 0.41 -1.69 7.28
CA ALA A 14 0.01 -1.23 5.96
C ALA A 14 -1.28 -1.91 5.49
N LEU A 15 -1.39 -3.24 5.62
CA LEU A 15 -2.59 -3.98 5.24
C LEU A 15 -3.86 -3.42 5.93
N LEU A 16 -3.82 -3.28 7.26
CA LEU A 16 -4.94 -2.79 8.04
C LEU A 16 -5.26 -1.33 7.72
N TYR A 17 -4.22 -0.50 7.54
CA TYR A 17 -4.38 0.90 7.19
C TYR A 17 -5.05 1.07 5.83
N PHE A 18 -4.55 0.38 4.80
CA PHE A 18 -5.13 0.40 3.45
C PHE A 18 -6.58 -0.10 3.44
N LEU A 19 -6.88 -1.14 4.21
CA LEU A 19 -8.26 -1.62 4.35
C LEU A 19 -9.16 -0.55 4.98
N ALA A 20 -8.72 0.09 6.06
CA ALA A 20 -9.48 1.13 6.75
C ALA A 20 -9.77 2.34 5.84
N ILE A 21 -8.76 2.86 5.13
CA ILE A 21 -8.95 4.01 4.23
C ILE A 21 -9.78 3.66 2.99
N SER A 22 -9.72 2.40 2.53
CA SER A 22 -10.53 1.94 1.41
C SER A 22 -12.01 1.89 1.80
N LEU A 23 -12.31 1.27 2.95
CA LEU A 23 -13.67 1.24 3.51
C LEU A 23 -14.18 2.67 3.74
N TRP A 24 -13.35 3.57 4.26
CA TRP A 24 -13.72 4.97 4.45
C TRP A 24 -13.97 5.69 3.11
N GLY A 25 -13.17 5.42 2.08
CA GLY A 25 -13.36 5.97 0.73
C GLY A 25 -14.70 5.54 0.12
N PHE A 26 -15.03 4.25 0.19
CA PHE A 26 -16.33 3.74 -0.25
C PHE A 26 -17.48 4.34 0.56
N TRP A 27 -17.35 4.43 1.89
CA TRP A 27 -18.33 5.09 2.74
C TRP A 27 -18.58 6.54 2.29
N ARG A 28 -17.52 7.33 2.07
CA ARG A 28 -17.60 8.71 1.57
C ARG A 28 -18.32 8.79 0.22
N PHE A 29 -18.00 7.87 -0.70
CA PHE A 29 -18.66 7.80 -2.00
C PHE A 29 -20.19 7.62 -1.89
N PHE A 30 -20.65 6.73 -1.00
CA PHE A 30 -22.08 6.52 -0.72
C PHE A 30 -22.72 7.73 -0.03
N ARG A 31 -21.96 8.44 0.80
CA ARG A 31 -22.37 9.73 1.41
C ARG A 31 -22.29 10.92 0.45
N ARG A 32 -21.94 10.70 -0.83
CA ARG A 32 -21.76 11.73 -1.86
C ARG A 32 -20.70 12.78 -1.50
N GLN A 33 -19.69 12.39 -0.73
CA GLN A 33 -18.56 13.23 -0.35
C GLN A 33 -17.41 13.04 -1.34
N GLY A 34 -16.67 14.11 -1.63
CA GLY A 34 -15.44 14.07 -2.42
C GLY A 34 -14.20 13.73 -1.57
N VAL A 35 -13.05 13.95 -2.18
CA VAL A 35 -11.75 13.89 -1.49
C VAL A 35 -11.57 15.22 -0.76
N ASP A 36 -11.43 15.20 0.56
CA ASP A 36 -11.11 16.38 1.35
C ASP A 36 -9.69 16.28 1.92
N SER A 37 -9.23 17.34 2.59
CA SER A 37 -7.88 17.37 3.17
C SER A 37 -7.61 16.23 4.15
N ALA A 38 -8.63 15.77 4.88
CA ALA A 38 -8.51 14.65 5.79
C ALA A 38 -8.25 13.33 5.04
N TYR A 39 -8.99 13.06 3.97
CA TYR A 39 -8.74 11.88 3.13
C TYR A 39 -7.41 11.97 2.37
N TRP A 40 -7.02 13.16 1.91
CA TRP A 40 -5.69 13.38 1.33
C TRP A 40 -4.57 13.02 2.30
N GLY A 41 -4.69 13.45 3.56
CA GLY A 41 -3.73 13.10 4.60
C GLY A 41 -3.58 11.59 4.79
N THR A 42 -4.68 10.83 4.69
CA THR A 42 -4.60 9.37 4.83
C THR A 42 -3.96 8.69 3.62
N LEU A 43 -4.21 9.17 2.40
CA LEU A 43 -3.52 8.67 1.21
C LEU A 43 -2.01 8.91 1.27
N VAL A 44 -1.57 10.07 1.79
CA VAL A 44 -0.14 10.37 2.00
C VAL A 44 0.48 9.40 2.99
N ILE A 45 -0.18 9.14 4.13
CA ILE A 45 0.31 8.18 5.12
C ILE A 45 0.38 6.76 4.52
N ALA A 46 -0.62 6.36 3.74
CA ALA A 46 -0.62 5.08 3.05
C ALA A 46 0.59 4.93 2.10
N GLU A 47 0.87 5.95 1.30
CA GLU A 47 2.03 5.96 0.41
C GLU A 47 3.35 5.87 1.20
N LEU A 48 3.48 6.64 2.28
CA LEU A 48 4.66 6.59 3.15
C LEU A 48 4.87 5.22 3.80
N LEU A 49 3.80 4.50 4.16
CA LEU A 49 3.90 3.13 4.67
C LEU A 49 4.47 2.16 3.63
N ILE A 50 4.08 2.30 2.36
CA ILE A 50 4.62 1.49 1.25
C ILE A 50 6.08 1.84 0.98
N LEU A 51 6.44 3.13 0.95
CA LEU A 51 7.83 3.56 0.76
C LEU A 51 8.72 3.08 1.91
N ALA A 52 8.23 3.10 3.15
CA ALA A 52 8.92 2.54 4.30
C ALA A 52 9.11 1.01 4.19
N GLN A 53 8.10 0.27 3.71
CA GLN A 53 8.23 -1.16 3.39
C GLN A 53 9.33 -1.42 2.37
N ILE A 54 9.34 -0.67 1.27
CA ILE A 54 10.36 -0.81 0.21
C ILE A 54 11.75 -0.50 0.76
N ALA A 55 11.90 0.58 1.52
CA ALA A 55 13.18 0.94 2.14
C ALA A 55 13.70 -0.15 3.08
N LEU A 56 12.83 -0.73 3.91
CA LEU A 56 13.18 -1.87 4.77
C LEU A 56 13.55 -3.11 3.95
N GLY A 57 12.82 -3.41 2.88
CA GLY A 57 13.11 -4.53 1.99
C GLY A 57 14.48 -4.38 1.30
N ILE A 58 14.81 -3.16 0.83
CA ILE A 58 16.14 -2.84 0.29
C ILE A 58 17.21 -3.02 1.37
N TYR A 59 16.99 -2.53 2.57
CA TYR A 59 17.95 -2.70 3.68
C TYR A 59 18.17 -4.19 3.99
N MET A 60 17.11 -4.99 4.10
CA MET A 60 17.20 -6.44 4.29
C MET A 60 17.97 -7.13 3.16
N TRP A 61 17.79 -6.70 1.92
CA TRP A 61 18.55 -7.21 0.77
C TRP A 61 20.06 -6.99 0.92
N THR A 62 20.47 -5.82 1.43
CA THR A 62 21.91 -5.54 1.68
C THR A 62 22.49 -6.43 2.79
N LEU A 63 21.65 -6.95 3.68
CA LEU A 63 22.03 -7.91 4.72
C LEU A 63 21.99 -9.38 4.23
N GLY A 64 21.73 -9.61 2.94
CA GLY A 64 21.64 -10.95 2.36
C GLY A 64 20.29 -11.65 2.60
N LEU A 65 19.33 -11.00 3.26
CA LEU A 65 17.99 -11.53 3.46
C LEU A 65 17.17 -11.35 2.19
N ARG A 66 16.73 -12.46 1.59
CA ARG A 66 15.98 -12.46 0.33
C ARG A 66 14.60 -13.08 0.49
N PRO A 67 13.58 -12.55 -0.22
CA PRO A 67 12.26 -13.17 -0.27
C PRO A 67 12.29 -14.50 -1.05
N ALA A 68 11.35 -15.42 -0.79
CA ALA A 68 11.25 -16.69 -1.51
C ALA A 68 11.07 -16.52 -3.02
N ARG A 69 10.39 -15.47 -3.46
CA ARG A 69 10.15 -15.17 -4.89
C ARG A 69 10.56 -13.73 -5.22
N PRO A 70 11.88 -13.44 -5.38
CA PRO A 70 12.39 -12.07 -5.52
C PRO A 70 11.73 -11.25 -6.61
N THR A 71 11.63 -11.79 -7.82
CA THR A 71 11.10 -11.06 -8.98
C THR A 71 9.66 -10.59 -8.75
N ILE A 72 8.79 -11.49 -8.26
CA ILE A 72 7.37 -11.18 -8.04
C ILE A 72 7.19 -10.29 -6.81
N HIS A 73 7.98 -10.47 -5.76
CA HIS A 73 7.93 -9.64 -4.56
C HIS A 73 8.28 -8.17 -4.88
N ILE A 74 9.37 -7.97 -5.65
CA ILE A 74 9.78 -6.64 -6.10
C ILE A 74 8.72 -6.02 -7.02
N LEU A 75 8.15 -6.80 -7.94
CA LEU A 75 7.09 -6.32 -8.83
C LEU A 75 5.87 -5.81 -8.02
N TYR A 76 5.43 -6.53 -7.00
CA TYR A 76 4.34 -6.07 -6.14
C TYR A 76 4.70 -4.79 -5.38
N GLY A 77 5.92 -4.66 -4.86
CA GLY A 77 6.40 -3.44 -4.21
C GLY A 77 6.35 -2.22 -5.15
N VAL A 78 6.85 -2.37 -6.39
CA VAL A 78 6.83 -1.30 -7.40
C VAL A 78 5.40 -0.91 -7.78
N VAL A 79 4.52 -1.88 -8.02
CA VAL A 79 3.11 -1.59 -8.34
C VAL A 79 2.42 -0.88 -7.19
N LEU A 80 2.66 -1.27 -5.94
CA LEU A 80 2.09 -0.62 -4.76
C LEU A 80 2.53 0.84 -4.64
N ALA A 81 3.82 1.14 -4.85
CA ALA A 81 4.35 2.52 -4.82
C ALA A 81 3.82 3.42 -5.96
N MET A 82 3.27 2.82 -7.02
CA MET A 82 2.66 3.59 -8.12
C MET A 82 1.14 3.71 -7.98
N MET A 83 0.52 2.98 -7.05
CA MET A 83 -0.94 2.88 -6.98
C MET A 83 -1.60 4.22 -6.66
N ILE A 84 -1.15 4.92 -5.61
CA ILE A 84 -1.69 6.22 -5.21
C ILE A 84 -1.24 7.33 -6.17
N PRO A 85 0.07 7.44 -6.55
CA PRO A 85 0.50 8.42 -7.54
C PRO A 85 -0.21 8.25 -8.91
N GLY A 86 -0.44 7.01 -9.34
CA GLY A 86 -1.17 6.71 -10.56
C GLY A 86 -2.63 7.16 -10.49
N ALA A 87 -3.31 6.91 -9.36
CA ALA A 87 -4.65 7.41 -9.11
C ALA A 87 -4.70 8.96 -9.07
N TYR A 88 -3.67 9.59 -8.50
CA TYR A 88 -3.52 11.05 -8.51
C TYR A 88 -3.45 11.62 -9.91
N VAL A 89 -2.57 11.07 -10.76
CA VAL A 89 -2.43 11.48 -12.15
C VAL A 89 -3.74 11.29 -12.92
N TYR A 90 -4.42 10.14 -12.72
CA TYR A 90 -5.68 9.85 -13.39
C TYR A 90 -6.81 10.83 -13.01
N THR A 91 -6.94 11.16 -11.74
CA THR A 91 -7.97 12.09 -11.25
C THR A 91 -7.60 13.56 -11.48
N SER A 92 -6.33 13.84 -11.79
CA SER A 92 -5.74 15.18 -11.86
C SER A 92 -5.83 15.95 -10.54
N GLY A 93 -5.87 15.22 -9.41
CA GLY A 93 -6.03 15.83 -8.08
C GLY A 93 -7.34 16.59 -7.88
N ARG A 94 -8.37 16.29 -8.67
CA ARG A 94 -9.71 16.86 -8.47
C ARG A 94 -10.37 16.23 -7.24
N ASP A 95 -11.26 16.98 -6.62
CA ASP A 95 -11.96 16.57 -5.40
C ASP A 95 -13.41 16.11 -5.69
N ALA A 96 -13.68 15.61 -6.90
CA ALA A 96 -15.03 15.22 -7.28
C ALA A 96 -15.46 13.91 -6.61
N ARG A 97 -16.78 13.69 -6.51
CA ARG A 97 -17.34 12.42 -6.02
C ARG A 97 -16.85 11.20 -6.80
N ARG A 98 -16.50 11.33 -8.08
CA ARG A 98 -15.94 10.21 -8.86
C ARG A 98 -14.52 9.87 -8.43
N ASP A 99 -13.75 10.85 -7.99
CA ASP A 99 -12.34 10.69 -7.64
C ASP A 99 -12.18 9.90 -6.34
N ILE A 100 -13.06 10.10 -5.35
CA ILE A 100 -13.07 9.29 -4.12
C ILE A 100 -13.30 7.80 -4.41
N LEU A 101 -14.07 7.46 -5.45
CA LEU A 101 -14.28 6.07 -5.85
C LEU A 101 -12.99 5.48 -6.44
N VAL A 102 -12.26 6.26 -7.26
CA VAL A 102 -10.97 5.84 -7.82
C VAL A 102 -9.98 5.53 -6.69
N TYR A 103 -9.83 6.41 -5.70
CA TYR A 103 -8.94 6.16 -4.57
C TYR A 103 -9.38 5.00 -3.69
N GLY A 104 -10.69 4.86 -3.42
CA GLY A 104 -11.24 3.71 -2.69
C GLY A 104 -10.96 2.38 -3.40
N THR A 105 -11.10 2.34 -4.73
CA THR A 105 -10.76 1.18 -5.55
C THR A 105 -9.26 0.92 -5.62
N ALA A 106 -8.44 1.95 -5.80
CA ALA A 106 -6.98 1.80 -5.82
C ALA A 106 -6.46 1.21 -4.50
N THR A 107 -6.99 1.70 -3.37
CA THR A 107 -6.62 1.23 -2.03
C THR A 107 -7.13 -0.17 -1.72
N ILE A 108 -8.31 -0.60 -2.19
CA ILE A 108 -8.75 -2.01 -2.02
C ILE A 108 -7.92 -2.98 -2.86
N ILE A 109 -7.52 -2.57 -4.07
CA ILE A 109 -6.62 -3.38 -4.90
C ILE A 109 -5.26 -3.52 -4.20
N ALA A 110 -4.76 -2.44 -3.59
CA ALA A 110 -3.54 -2.47 -2.80
C ALA A 110 -3.62 -3.44 -1.61
N VAL A 111 -4.76 -3.55 -0.90
CA VAL A 111 -4.96 -4.59 0.14
C VAL A 111 -4.70 -6.00 -0.40
N GLY A 112 -5.23 -6.31 -1.57
CA GLY A 112 -5.00 -7.59 -2.25
C GLY A 112 -3.52 -7.80 -2.59
N LEU A 113 -2.85 -6.77 -3.14
CA LEU A 113 -1.43 -6.83 -3.49
C LEU A 113 -0.51 -6.95 -2.27
N ILE A 114 -0.79 -6.25 -1.16
CA ILE A 114 -0.05 -6.39 0.10
C ILE A 114 -0.16 -7.83 0.61
N THR A 115 -1.37 -8.39 0.60
CA THR A 115 -1.62 -9.78 1.01
C THR A 115 -0.83 -10.76 0.13
N ARG A 116 -0.85 -10.58 -1.19
CA ARG A 116 -0.06 -11.40 -2.13
C ARG A 116 1.45 -11.24 -1.93
N SER A 117 1.91 -10.03 -1.68
CA SER A 117 3.31 -9.72 -1.43
C SER A 117 3.84 -10.47 -0.19
N ALA A 118 3.05 -10.53 0.88
CA ALA A 118 3.39 -11.27 2.10
C ALA A 118 3.66 -12.76 1.83
N PHE A 119 2.85 -13.41 0.98
CA PHE A 119 3.07 -14.82 0.60
C PHE A 119 4.35 -15.03 -0.23
N THR A 120 4.78 -14.02 -0.98
CA THR A 120 6.02 -14.09 -1.80
C THR A 120 7.28 -13.65 -1.04
N GLY A 121 7.09 -12.89 0.05
CA GLY A 121 8.14 -12.33 0.89
C GLY A 121 8.61 -13.26 2.02
N ALA A 122 7.90 -14.36 2.27
CA ALA A 122 8.32 -15.37 3.23
C ALA A 122 9.74 -15.84 2.90
N VAL A 123 10.63 -15.86 3.90
CA VAL A 123 11.98 -16.42 3.73
C VAL A 123 11.83 -17.94 3.69
N PRO A 124 12.36 -18.64 2.65
CA PRO A 124 12.36 -20.09 2.63
C PRO A 124 13.03 -20.62 3.90
N LEU A 125 12.40 -21.57 4.59
CA LEU A 125 13.10 -22.31 5.64
C LEU A 125 14.21 -23.14 5.01
N PRO A 126 15.38 -23.27 5.68
CA PRO A 126 16.48 -24.10 5.21
C PRO A 126 16.09 -25.58 5.10
#